data_AF-A0A925RY41-F1
#
_entry.id   AF-A0A925RY41-F1
#
_cell.length_a   1.000
_cell.length_b   1.000
_cell.length_c   1.000
_cell.angle_alpha   90.00
_cell.angle_beta   90.00
_cell.angle_gamma   90.00
#
_symmetry.space_group_name_H-M   'P 1'
#
loop_
_entity.id
_entity.type
_entity.pdbx_description
1 polymer ?
#
loop_
_entity_poly.entity_id
_entity_poly.type
_entity_poly.pdbx_seq_one_letter_code
_entity_poly.pdbx_strand_id
1 'polypeptide(L)'
;MREAIALNRFGLGAKPTDRVPSDPRGWLLGQLGSFEARPPAIASAMTPTYFFEHFAEYRQARRAAKEREGAAMEADGGNDSMQGDGAMAAQGRREDRRRQRREARDAEEESEMADDQMEARERGGREGGD
;
A
#
# COMPACT_ATOMS: atom_id res chain seq x y z
N MET A 1 20.78 -16.59 12.96
CA MET A 1 19.48 -16.09 13.49
C MET A 1 19.36 -16.16 15.02
N ARG A 2 19.91 -17.18 15.72
CA ARG A 2 19.85 -17.24 17.20
C ARG A 2 20.72 -16.18 17.91
N GLU A 3 21.82 -15.74 17.30
CA GLU A 3 22.74 -14.75 17.89
C GLU A 3 22.09 -13.37 18.07
N ALA A 4 21.29 -12.90 17.11
CA ALA A 4 20.55 -11.65 17.20
C ALA A 4 19.52 -11.62 18.35
N ILE A 5 18.91 -12.76 18.67
CA ILE A 5 17.98 -12.88 19.80
C ILE A 5 18.77 -12.75 21.10
N ALA A 6 19.93 -13.41 21.22
CA ALA A 6 20.78 -13.31 22.39
C ALA A 6 21.25 -11.87 22.63
N LEU A 7 21.64 -11.15 21.57
CA LEU A 7 22.06 -9.75 21.68
C LEU A 7 20.95 -8.87 22.26
N ASN A 8 19.72 -9.00 21.75
CA ASN A 8 18.59 -8.23 22.27
C ASN A 8 18.27 -8.55 23.75
N ARG A 9 18.53 -9.78 24.22
CA ARG A 9 18.33 -10.15 25.63
C ARG A 9 19.34 -9.53 26.59
N PHE A 10 20.55 -9.22 26.12
CA PHE A 10 21.56 -8.51 26.91
C PHE A 10 21.39 -6.99 26.87
N GLY A 11 20.27 -6.50 26.32
CA GLY A 11 20.03 -5.07 26.14
C GLY A 11 20.91 -4.47 25.05
N LEU A 12 21.45 -5.30 24.14
CA LEU A 12 22.38 -4.84 23.10
C LEU A 12 21.71 -4.03 21.99
N GLY A 13 20.37 -3.98 21.95
CA GLY A 13 19.58 -3.26 20.94
C GLY A 13 19.91 -3.61 19.49
N ALA A 14 20.68 -4.68 19.28
CA ALA A 14 21.30 -4.99 18.01
C ALA A 14 20.23 -5.47 17.03
N LYS A 15 20.19 -4.85 15.85
CA LYS A 15 19.34 -5.31 14.76
C LYS A 15 19.79 -6.71 14.34
N PRO A 16 18.90 -7.51 13.73
CA PRO A 16 19.24 -8.86 13.30
C PRO A 16 20.45 -8.97 12.36
N THR A 17 20.80 -7.87 11.69
CA THR A 17 21.92 -7.75 10.75
C THR A 17 23.20 -7.18 11.38
N ASP A 18 23.13 -6.70 12.63
CA ASP A 18 24.27 -6.07 13.28
C ASP A 18 25.28 -7.13 13.72
N ARG A 19 26.57 -6.81 13.54
CA ARG A 19 27.65 -7.68 14.01
C ARG A 19 27.73 -7.64 15.53
N VAL A 20 27.97 -8.80 16.13
CA VAL A 20 28.20 -8.95 17.56
C VAL A 20 29.39 -8.07 17.99
N PRO A 21 29.24 -7.19 18.99
CA PRO A 21 30.36 -6.42 19.53
C PRO A 21 31.44 -7.35 20.09
N SER A 22 32.71 -7.06 19.81
CA SER A 22 33.85 -7.86 20.30
C SER A 22 34.05 -7.76 21.82
N ASP A 23 33.57 -6.69 22.45
CA ASP A 23 33.52 -6.52 23.90
C ASP A 23 32.08 -6.19 24.36
N PRO A 24 31.27 -7.22 24.67
CA PRO A 24 29.89 -7.03 25.12
C PRO A 24 29.78 -6.28 26.45
N ARG A 25 30.76 -6.44 27.35
CA ARG A 25 30.74 -5.82 28.68
C ARG A 25 31.01 -4.32 28.57
N GLY A 26 32.05 -3.94 27.84
CA GLY A 26 32.37 -2.52 27.58
C GLY A 26 31.23 -1.83 26.83
N TRP A 27 30.60 -2.52 25.87
CA TRP A 27 29.43 -2.00 25.16
C TRP A 27 28.28 -1.67 26.12
N LEU A 28 27.94 -2.59 27.04
CA LEU A 28 26.81 -2.39 27.96
C LEU A 28 27.08 -1.26 28.96
N LEU A 29 28.29 -1.21 29.50
CA LEU A 29 28.70 -0.13 30.39
C LEU A 29 28.69 1.22 29.67
N GLY A 30 29.06 1.25 28.40
CA GLY A 30 28.94 2.45 27.55
C GLY A 30 27.50 2.93 27.40
N GLN A 31 26.55 2.02 27.13
CA GLN A 31 25.13 2.37 27.07
C GLN A 31 24.62 2.96 28.39
N LEU A 32 24.92 2.30 29.51
CA LEU A 32 24.51 2.77 30.83
C LEU A 32 25.13 4.13 31.18
N GLY A 33 26.40 4.35 30.80
CA GLY A 33 27.07 5.64 31.00
C GLY A 33 26.51 6.77 30.13
N SER A 34 26.03 6.47 28.93
CA SER A 34 25.36 7.42 28.04
C SER A 34 23.86 7.59 28.31
N PHE A 35 23.29 6.82 29.23
CA PHE A 35 21.85 6.79 29.45
C PHE A 35 21.39 8.11 30.07
N GLU A 36 20.56 8.83 29.32
CA GLU A 36 19.86 10.01 29.80
C GLU A 36 18.38 9.67 29.90
N ALA A 37 17.81 9.73 31.11
CA ALA A 37 16.40 9.38 31.34
C ALA A 37 15.43 10.29 30.60
N ARG A 38 15.83 11.55 30.38
CA ARG A 38 15.03 12.57 29.69
C ARG A 38 15.91 13.33 28.70
N PRO A 39 16.29 12.69 27.57
CA PRO A 39 17.14 13.31 26.57
C PRO A 39 16.48 14.55 25.99
N PRO A 40 17.24 15.51 25.42
CA PRO A 40 16.71 16.79 24.95
C PRO A 40 15.48 16.67 24.05
N ALA A 41 15.44 15.68 23.16
CA ALA A 41 14.29 15.43 22.28
C ALA A 41 13.00 15.06 23.05
N ILE A 42 13.10 14.37 24.19
CA ILE A 42 11.99 14.06 25.09
C ILE A 42 11.74 15.24 26.03
N ALA A 43 12.79 15.93 26.48
CA ALA A 43 12.68 17.09 27.35
C ALA A 43 11.93 18.25 26.67
N SER A 44 12.18 18.47 25.38
CA SER A 44 11.51 19.47 24.55
C SER A 44 10.10 19.07 24.11
N ALA A 45 9.70 17.82 24.35
CA ALA A 45 8.36 17.38 24.02
C ALA A 45 7.33 18.09 24.91
N MET A 46 6.18 18.38 24.32
CA MET A 46 5.05 19.00 25.00
C MET A 46 4.65 18.18 26.22
N THR A 47 4.29 18.85 27.32
CA THR A 47 3.90 18.15 28.54
C THR A 47 2.66 17.29 28.27
N PRO A 48 2.61 16.05 28.81
CA PRO A 48 1.44 15.19 28.62
C PRO A 48 0.14 15.86 29.06
N THR A 49 0.18 16.66 30.14
CA THR A 49 -0.97 17.40 30.66
C THR A 49 -1.58 18.34 29.62
N TYR A 50 -0.75 19.17 28.96
CA TYR A 50 -1.22 20.08 27.93
C TYR A 50 -1.82 19.33 26.73
N PHE A 51 -1.24 18.18 26.36
CA PHE A 51 -1.82 17.33 25.33
C PHE A 51 -3.21 16.82 25.72
N PHE A 52 -3.39 16.31 26.94
CA PHE A 52 -4.67 15.77 27.39
C PHE A 52 -5.77 16.83 27.52
N GLU A 53 -5.43 18.04 27.95
CA GLU A 53 -6.36 19.16 28.04
C GLU A 53 -6.96 19.52 26.67
N HIS A 54 -6.13 19.56 25.62
CA HIS A 54 -6.57 19.98 24.28
C HIS A 54 -6.97 18.83 23.35
N PHE A 55 -6.73 17.58 23.72
CA PHE A 55 -7.01 16.44 22.85
C PHE A 55 -8.50 16.26 22.55
N ALA A 56 -9.37 16.51 23.54
CA ALA A 56 -10.82 16.42 23.37
C ALA A 56 -11.33 17.46 22.35
N GLU A 57 -10.86 18.71 22.45
CA GLU A 57 -11.18 19.80 21.54
C GLU A 57 -10.67 19.52 20.13
N TYR A 58 -9.42 19.06 20.00
CA TYR A 58 -8.84 18.65 18.72
C TYR A 58 -9.66 17.55 18.03
N ARG A 59 -10.12 16.54 18.79
CA ARG A 59 -10.95 15.46 18.26
C ARG A 59 -12.31 15.95 17.79
N GLN A 60 -12.94 16.87 18.52
CA GLN A 60 -14.21 17.47 18.12
C GLN A 60 -14.05 18.33 16.86
N ALA A 61 -13.02 19.16 16.80
CA ALA A 61 -12.71 19.97 15.62
C ALA A 61 -12.47 19.12 14.37
N ARG A 62 -11.75 17.99 14.51
CA ARG A 62 -11.52 17.03 13.41
C ARG A 62 -12.81 16.36 12.92
N ARG A 63 -13.77 16.07 13.82
CA ARG A 63 -15.08 15.52 13.44
C ARG A 63 -15.91 16.54 12.68
N ALA A 64 -16.04 17.75 13.22
CA ALA A 64 -16.77 18.84 12.58
C ALA A 64 -16.19 19.21 11.20
N ALA A 65 -14.86 19.21 11.07
CA ALA A 65 -14.20 19.43 9.77
C ALA A 65 -14.56 18.33 8.75
N LYS A 66 -14.56 17.06 9.17
CA LYS A 66 -14.93 15.93 8.31
C LYS A 66 -16.41 15.97 7.90
N GLU A 67 -17.29 16.37 8.82
CA GLU A 67 -18.72 16.55 8.53
C GLU A 67 -18.94 17.69 7.53
N ARG A 68 -18.21 18.80 7.67
CA ARG A 68 -18.26 19.91 6.71
C ARG A 68 -17.70 19.53 5.34
N GLU A 69 -16.61 18.76 5.31
CA GLU A 69 -16.03 18.24 4.07
C GLU A 69 -17.00 17.27 3.37
N GLY A 70 -17.63 16.37 4.13
CA GLY A 70 -18.67 15.47 3.61
C GLY A 70 -19.91 16.23 3.11
N ALA A 71 -20.39 17.22 3.87
CA ALA A 71 -21.53 18.05 3.48
C ALA A 71 -21.22 18.95 2.26
N ALA A 72 -19.98 19.42 2.11
CA ALA A 72 -19.54 20.14 0.92
C ALA A 72 -19.50 19.22 -0.31
N MET A 73 -19.10 17.96 -0.14
CA MET A 73 -19.14 16.94 -1.20
C MET A 73 -20.58 16.55 -1.58
N GLU A 74 -21.51 16.51 -0.63
CA GLU A 74 -22.94 16.29 -0.89
C GLU A 74 -23.61 17.51 -1.55
N ALA A 75 -23.19 18.73 -1.19
CA ALA A 75 -23.70 19.96 -1.80
C ALA A 75 -23.16 20.20 -3.22
N ASP A 76 -21.89 19.85 -3.49
CA ASP A 76 -21.27 19.91 -4.83
C ASP A 76 -21.74 18.76 -5.74
N GLY A 77 -22.14 17.61 -5.16
CA GLY A 77 -22.81 16.50 -5.86
C GLY A 77 -24.33 16.68 -6.01
N GLY A 78 -24.90 17.78 -5.53
CA GLY A 78 -26.33 18.04 -5.43
C GLY A 78 -27.04 18.51 -6.71
N ASN A 79 -26.45 18.26 -7.89
CA ASN A 79 -27.13 18.41 -9.18
C ASN A 79 -26.63 17.38 -10.20
N ASP A 80 -26.72 16.09 -9.88
CA ASP A 80 -26.94 15.08 -10.91
C ASP A 80 -27.97 14.07 -10.41
N SER A 81 -29.16 14.15 -11.00
CA SER A 81 -30.29 13.28 -10.74
C SER A 81 -29.95 11.84 -11.09
N MET A 82 -29.51 11.03 -10.13
CA MET A 82 -29.51 9.56 -10.23
C MET A 82 -29.89 8.90 -8.89
N GLN A 83 -31.09 9.19 -8.41
CA GLN A 83 -31.79 8.31 -7.47
C GLN A 83 -32.97 7.67 -8.20
N GLY A 84 -32.71 6.50 -8.81
CA GLY A 84 -33.70 5.67 -9.50
C GLY A 84 -33.12 4.52 -10.31
N ASP A 85 -32.11 4.79 -11.15
CA ASP A 85 -31.70 3.86 -12.24
C ASP A 85 -30.31 3.21 -12.09
N GLY A 86 -29.68 3.35 -10.91
CA GLY A 86 -28.29 2.93 -10.69
C GLY A 86 -28.06 1.40 -10.72
N ALA A 87 -29.08 0.61 -10.37
CA ALA A 87 -28.94 -0.86 -10.30
C ALA A 87 -28.90 -1.52 -11.69
N MET A 88 -29.77 -1.10 -12.61
CA MET A 88 -29.79 -1.57 -14.01
C MET A 88 -28.56 -1.09 -14.79
N ALA A 89 -28.14 0.16 -14.59
CA ALA A 89 -26.93 0.69 -15.23
C ALA A 89 -25.64 0.01 -14.74
N ALA A 90 -25.58 -0.40 -13.46
CA ALA A 90 -24.46 -1.19 -12.93
C ALA A 90 -24.45 -2.64 -13.44
N GLN A 91 -25.62 -3.23 -13.74
CA GLN A 91 -25.73 -4.55 -14.38
C GLN A 91 -25.32 -4.51 -15.85
N GLY A 92 -25.79 -3.54 -16.64
CA GLY A 92 -25.39 -3.39 -18.04
C GLY A 92 -23.88 -3.20 -18.20
N ARG A 93 -23.27 -2.34 -17.38
CA ARG A 93 -21.80 -2.14 -17.37
C ARG A 93 -21.00 -3.40 -16.98
N ARG A 94 -21.61 -4.35 -16.25
CA ARG A 94 -20.98 -5.64 -15.91
C ARG A 94 -21.12 -6.64 -17.06
N GLU A 95 -22.23 -6.64 -17.78
CA GLU A 95 -22.46 -7.47 -18.96
C GLU A 95 -21.62 -7.02 -20.15
N ASP A 96 -21.55 -5.72 -20.42
CA ASP A 96 -20.70 -5.16 -21.47
C ASP A 96 -19.23 -5.52 -21.25
N ARG A 97 -18.77 -5.46 -20.00
CA ARG A 97 -17.39 -5.84 -19.64
C ARG A 97 -17.14 -7.34 -19.77
N ARG A 98 -18.17 -8.18 -19.61
CA ARG A 98 -18.08 -9.63 -19.87
C ARG A 98 -18.08 -9.93 -21.36
N ARG A 99 -18.87 -9.21 -22.15
CA ARG A 99 -18.91 -9.33 -23.60
C ARG A 99 -17.58 -8.91 -24.23
N GLN A 100 -17.05 -7.75 -23.86
CA GLN A 100 -15.73 -7.30 -24.33
C GLN A 100 -14.60 -8.28 -23.98
N ARG A 101 -14.67 -8.96 -22.82
CA ARG A 101 -13.68 -9.97 -22.45
C ARG A 101 -13.79 -11.28 -23.24
N ARG A 102 -14.97 -11.61 -23.76
CA ARG A 102 -15.15 -12.77 -24.66
C ARG A 102 -14.67 -12.41 -26.05
N GLU A 103 -15.11 -11.27 -26.58
CA GLU A 103 -14.67 -10.77 -27.89
C GLU A 103 -13.15 -10.58 -27.94
N ALA A 104 -12.51 -10.14 -26.85
CA ALA A 104 -11.05 -10.06 -26.78
C ALA A 104 -10.37 -11.44 -26.78
N ARG A 105 -10.96 -12.46 -26.14
CA ARG A 105 -10.40 -13.83 -26.15
C ARG A 105 -10.58 -14.48 -27.52
N ASP A 106 -11.74 -14.31 -28.13
CA ASP A 106 -12.03 -14.86 -29.45
C ASP A 106 -11.12 -14.20 -30.52
N ALA A 107 -10.84 -12.90 -30.38
CA ALA A 107 -9.89 -12.19 -31.24
C ALA A 107 -8.42 -12.59 -30.99
N GLU A 108 -8.04 -12.89 -29.75
CA GLU A 108 -6.72 -13.44 -29.41
C GLU A 108 -6.54 -14.84 -30.04
N GLU A 109 -7.53 -15.72 -29.91
CA GLU A 109 -7.52 -17.05 -30.54
C GLU A 109 -7.50 -16.97 -32.07
N GLU A 110 -8.22 -16.02 -32.68
CA GLU A 110 -8.19 -15.80 -34.14
C GLU A 110 -6.83 -15.26 -34.61
N SER A 111 -6.17 -14.41 -33.81
CA SER A 111 -4.81 -13.93 -34.10
C SER A 111 -3.76 -15.03 -33.98
N GLU A 112 -3.87 -15.91 -32.98
CA GLU A 112 -2.97 -17.05 -32.78
C GLU A 112 -3.12 -18.09 -33.90
N MET A 113 -4.35 -18.35 -34.37
CA MET A 113 -4.61 -19.20 -35.55
C MET A 113 -4.17 -18.56 -36.88
N ALA A 114 -4.15 -17.23 -36.98
CA ALA A 114 -3.67 -16.52 -38.16
C ALA A 114 -2.14 -16.55 -38.24
N ASP A 115 -1.45 -16.40 -37.09
CA ASP A 115 0.00 -16.51 -36.99
C ASP A 115 0.48 -17.93 -37.27
N ASP A 116 -0.19 -18.96 -36.74
CA ASP A 116 0.11 -20.38 -37.06
C ASP A 116 -0.08 -20.69 -38.56
N GLN A 117 -1.12 -20.11 -39.19
CA GLN A 117 -1.34 -20.26 -40.63
C GLN A 117 -0.33 -19.49 -41.49
N MET A 118 0.18 -18.36 -40.99
CA MET A 118 1.24 -17.60 -41.64
C MET A 118 2.56 -18.36 -41.57
N GLU A 119 2.89 -18.94 -40.40
CA GLU A 119 4.09 -19.76 -40.21
C GLU A 119 4.04 -21.06 -41.05
N ALA A 120 2.86 -21.68 -41.19
CA ALA A 120 2.66 -22.84 -42.06
C ALA A 120 2.86 -22.50 -43.55
N ARG A 121 2.47 -21.30 -44.00
CA ARG A 121 2.70 -20.83 -45.37
C ARG A 121 4.17 -20.48 -45.64
N GLU A 122 4.87 -19.91 -44.67
CA GLU A 122 6.30 -19.61 -44.79
C GLU A 122 7.16 -20.89 -44.83
N ARG A 123 6.75 -21.96 -44.15
CA ARG A 123 7.41 -23.28 -44.24
C ARG A 123 7.11 -24.00 -45.56
N GLY A 124 5.92 -23.81 -46.14
CA GLY A 124 5.53 -24.42 -47.43
C GLY A 124 6.11 -23.74 -48.68
N GLY A 125 6.60 -22.50 -48.58
CA GLY A 125 7.14 -21.74 -49.71
C GLY A 125 8.60 -22.03 -50.09
N ARG A 126 9.30 -22.91 -49.36
CA ARG A 126 10.73 -23.20 -49.56
C ARG A 126 11.04 -24.50 -50.32
N GLU A 127 10.00 -25.22 -50.79
CA GLU A 127 10.16 -26.43 -51.61
C GLU A 127 9.32 -26.27 -52.89
N GLY A 128 9.93 -25.78 -53.97
CA GLY A 128 9.24 -25.70 -55.28
C GLY A 128 9.87 -24.78 -56.33
N GLY A 129 11.19 -24.54 -56.27
CA GLY A 129 11.91 -23.77 -57.28
C GLY A 129 13.23 -24.43 -57.65
N ASP A 130 13.16 -25.46 -58.49
CA ASP A 130 14.21 -25.88 -59.43
C ASP A 130 13.54 -26.28 -60.75
#